data_AF-A0A414GA99-F1
#
_entry.id   AF-A0A414GA99-F1
#
_cell.length_a   1.000
_cell.length_b   1.000
_cell.length_c   1.000
_cell.angle_alpha   90.00
_cell.angle_beta   90.00
_cell.angle_gamma   90.00
#
_symmetry.space_group_name_H-M   'P 1'
#
loop_
_entity.id
_entity.type
_entity.pdbx_description
1 polymer ?
#
loop_
_entity_poly.entity_id
_entity_poly.type
_entity_poly.pdbx_seq_one_letter_code
_entity_poly.pdbx_strand_id
1 'polypeptide(L)'
;TAIANTRSTVDGDWEGVQSVAVLMDGTVKAYDVTLTTADPASATLTSTDPHYWTNRKDITVTAWWPYTAGETTPSAVKVKANQSARKDFEGSDLIVADGQTVTYGSPTLRFTHRTARVTIVLTDYTEGLASVRLTGLSTEGGNPAEITPYDKGSNTYTALVAPQSVVAGTAFITCTFTNGKTFVYKMKNATDWQ
;
A
#
# COMPACT_ATOMS: atom_id res chain seq x y z
N THR A 1 5.51 -7.56 28.89
CA THR A 1 4.47 -6.88 28.10
C THR A 1 5.06 -6.56 26.74
N ALA A 2 4.58 -7.17 25.67
CA ALA A 2 5.07 -6.90 24.32
C ALA A 2 4.72 -5.45 23.96
N ILE A 3 5.73 -4.67 23.58
CA ILE A 3 5.52 -3.36 22.97
C ILE A 3 4.86 -3.66 21.62
N ALA A 4 3.60 -3.25 21.46
CA ALA A 4 2.98 -3.24 20.15
C ALA A 4 3.76 -2.27 19.26
N ASN A 5 4.59 -2.80 18.37
CA ASN A 5 5.24 -1.98 17.35
C ASN A 5 4.15 -1.27 16.56
N THR A 6 4.14 0.06 16.61
CA THR A 6 3.16 0.92 15.95
C THR A 6 3.76 1.44 14.64
N ARG A 7 4.04 0.58 13.65
CA ARG A 7 4.59 0.95 12.32
C ARG A 7 4.05 -0.09 11.31
N SER A 8 3.24 0.24 10.30
CA SER A 8 3.39 1.04 9.07
C SER A 8 3.97 0.23 7.90
N THR A 9 3.12 -0.60 7.28
CA THR A 9 3.39 -1.47 6.09
C THR A 9 3.87 -0.76 4.82
N VAL A 10 4.15 0.53 4.91
CA VAL A 10 4.58 1.41 3.82
C VAL A 10 6.03 1.89 4.02
N ASP A 11 6.74 1.36 5.01
CA ASP A 11 8.20 1.56 5.19
C ASP A 11 9.03 0.44 4.52
N GLY A 12 8.42 -0.34 3.62
CA GLY A 12 9.05 -1.47 2.94
C GLY A 12 9.15 -2.73 3.82
N ASP A 13 8.28 -2.85 4.82
CA ASP A 13 8.12 -4.08 5.61
C ASP A 13 7.02 -4.99 5.04
N TRP A 14 7.08 -6.26 5.42
CA TRP A 14 6.14 -7.29 4.99
C TRP A 14 5.04 -7.56 6.04
N GLU A 15 4.91 -6.72 7.07
CA GLU A 15 3.89 -6.93 8.11
C GLU A 15 2.48 -6.87 7.51
N GLY A 16 1.59 -7.77 7.94
CA GLY A 16 0.22 -7.84 7.41
C GLY A 16 0.07 -8.51 6.03
N VAL A 17 1.15 -8.72 5.29
CA VAL A 17 1.14 -9.52 4.05
C VAL A 17 1.20 -11.01 4.41
N GLN A 18 0.10 -11.74 4.17
CA GLN A 18 -0.01 -13.16 4.55
C GLN A 18 0.43 -14.10 3.43
N SER A 19 0.15 -13.73 2.19
CA SER A 19 0.47 -14.51 1.01
C SER A 19 0.62 -13.61 -0.20
N VAL A 20 1.35 -14.04 -1.22
CA VAL A 20 1.47 -13.37 -2.51
C VAL A 20 1.09 -14.32 -3.64
N ALA A 21 0.65 -13.80 -4.76
CA ALA A 21 0.57 -14.55 -6.00
C ALA A 21 1.94 -14.56 -6.69
N VAL A 22 2.32 -15.70 -7.26
CA VAL A 22 3.52 -15.85 -8.10
C VAL A 22 3.10 -16.45 -9.44
N LEU A 23 3.24 -15.65 -10.49
CA LEU A 23 3.08 -16.03 -11.89
C LEU A 23 4.44 -16.44 -12.47
N MET A 24 4.50 -17.68 -12.91
CA MET A 24 5.62 -18.26 -13.65
C MET A 24 5.05 -19.15 -14.75
N ASP A 25 5.59 -19.05 -15.96
CA ASP A 25 5.20 -19.87 -17.12
C ASP A 25 3.68 -19.92 -17.37
N GLY A 26 2.99 -18.78 -17.19
CA GLY A 26 1.55 -18.65 -17.41
C GLY A 26 0.66 -19.23 -16.30
N THR A 27 1.23 -19.77 -15.23
CA THR A 27 0.48 -20.33 -14.09
C THR A 27 0.68 -19.48 -12.84
N VAL A 28 -0.41 -19.18 -12.14
CA VAL A 28 -0.39 -18.46 -10.86
C VAL A 28 -0.49 -19.44 -9.71
N LYS A 29 0.41 -19.31 -8.73
CA LYS A 29 0.36 -20.07 -7.48
C LYS A 29 0.50 -19.14 -6.28
N ALA A 30 -0.17 -19.48 -5.19
CA ALA A 30 -0.07 -18.75 -3.94
C ALA A 30 1.18 -19.17 -3.17
N TYR A 31 1.86 -18.20 -2.59
CA TYR A 31 2.97 -18.40 -1.69
C TYR A 31 2.69 -17.69 -0.37
N ASP A 32 2.77 -18.41 0.73
CA ASP A 32 2.68 -17.87 2.07
C ASP A 32 3.93 -17.04 2.39
N VAL A 33 3.72 -15.94 3.10
CA VAL A 33 4.76 -15.01 3.52
C VAL A 33 5.12 -15.32 4.97
N THR A 34 6.39 -15.66 5.20
CA THR A 34 6.93 -15.83 6.55
C THR A 34 7.95 -14.73 6.82
N LEU A 35 7.70 -13.95 7.87
CA LEU A 35 8.59 -12.89 8.34
C LEU A 35 9.69 -13.45 9.23
N THR A 36 10.86 -12.81 9.18
CA THR A 36 11.86 -12.96 10.23
C THR A 36 11.84 -11.70 11.09
N THR A 37 11.86 -11.82 12.42
CA THR A 37 11.86 -10.66 13.31
C THR A 37 13.15 -9.85 13.24
N ALA A 38 14.23 -10.42 12.69
CA ALA A 38 15.52 -9.77 12.54
C ALA A 38 15.56 -8.79 11.35
N ASP A 39 14.77 -9.05 10.29
CA ASP A 39 14.68 -8.18 9.12
C ASP A 39 13.22 -8.14 8.62
N PRO A 40 12.43 -7.14 9.03
CA PRO A 40 11.03 -7.02 8.62
C PRO A 40 10.87 -6.58 7.16
N ALA A 41 11.93 -6.11 6.51
CA ALA A 41 11.93 -5.74 5.09
C ALA A 41 12.13 -6.93 4.15
N SER A 42 12.45 -8.09 4.71
CA SER A 42 12.61 -9.35 3.99
C SER A 42 11.58 -10.37 4.46
N ALA A 43 11.13 -11.20 3.52
CA ALA A 43 10.27 -12.34 3.83
C ALA A 43 10.71 -13.58 3.04
N THR A 44 10.41 -14.74 3.62
CA THR A 44 10.53 -16.02 2.92
C THR A 44 9.18 -16.40 2.34
N LEU A 45 9.17 -16.74 1.05
CA LEU A 45 7.98 -17.22 0.35
C LEU A 45 7.98 -18.75 0.31
N THR A 46 6.92 -19.38 0.82
CA THR A 46 6.76 -20.84 0.81
C THR A 46 5.42 -21.23 0.19
N SER A 47 5.35 -22.41 -0.41
CA SER A 47 4.09 -22.93 -0.96
C SER A 47 4.06 -24.44 -0.82
N THR A 48 2.86 -24.99 -0.58
CA THR A 48 2.62 -26.44 -0.59
C THR A 48 2.55 -27.01 -2.02
N ASP A 49 2.32 -26.14 -3.01
CA ASP A 49 2.41 -26.44 -4.44
C ASP A 49 3.31 -25.38 -5.10
N PRO A 50 4.64 -25.45 -4.95
CA PRO A 50 5.52 -24.44 -5.51
C PRO A 50 5.66 -24.60 -7.03
N HIS A 51 6.11 -23.54 -7.69
CA HIS A 51 6.70 -23.62 -9.01
C HIS A 51 8.05 -24.34 -8.96
N TYR A 52 8.26 -25.24 -9.91
CA TYR A 52 9.52 -25.97 -10.05
C TYR A 52 10.24 -25.53 -11.31
N TRP A 53 11.54 -25.31 -11.17
CA TRP A 53 12.41 -25.05 -12.30
C TRP A 53 12.57 -26.31 -13.13
N THR A 54 12.28 -26.24 -14.42
CA THR A 54 12.43 -27.37 -15.34
C THR A 54 13.88 -27.52 -15.86
N ASN A 55 14.70 -26.48 -15.70
CA ASN A 55 16.11 -26.45 -16.10
C ASN A 55 16.90 -25.40 -15.28
N ARG A 56 18.21 -25.30 -15.51
CA ARG A 56 19.12 -24.38 -14.77
C ARG A 56 19.26 -22.99 -15.42
N LYS A 57 18.21 -22.46 -16.04
CA LYS A 57 18.22 -21.15 -16.69
C LYS A 57 17.25 -20.22 -16.01
N ASP A 58 17.66 -18.97 -15.89
CA ASP A 58 16.86 -17.87 -15.35
C ASP A 58 15.47 -17.80 -15.96
N ILE A 59 14.51 -17.36 -15.15
CA ILE A 59 13.10 -17.32 -15.48
C ILE A 59 12.54 -15.92 -15.28
N THR A 60 11.46 -15.61 -15.96
CA THR A 60 10.68 -14.38 -15.71
C THR A 60 9.56 -14.69 -14.73
N VAL A 61 9.49 -13.91 -13.66
CA VAL A 61 8.49 -14.05 -12.61
C VAL A 61 7.79 -12.73 -12.37
N THR A 62 6.47 -12.77 -12.32
CA THR A 62 5.66 -11.67 -11.79
C THR A 62 5.04 -12.12 -10.48
N ALA A 63 5.08 -11.28 -9.45
CA ALA A 63 4.41 -11.56 -8.19
C ALA A 63 3.72 -10.32 -7.63
N TRP A 64 2.60 -10.49 -6.92
CA TRP A 64 1.83 -9.37 -6.39
C TRP A 64 1.05 -9.69 -5.13
N TRP A 65 0.68 -8.61 -4.42
CA TRP A 65 -0.27 -8.60 -3.33
C TRP A 65 -1.05 -7.28 -3.32
N PRO A 66 -2.35 -7.26 -2.95
CA PRO A 66 -3.17 -8.38 -2.52
C PRO A 66 -3.46 -9.39 -3.65
N TYR A 67 -3.65 -10.66 -3.26
CA TYR A 67 -4.03 -11.74 -4.18
C TYR A 67 -5.44 -12.21 -3.89
N THR A 68 -6.27 -12.26 -4.94
CA THR A 68 -7.57 -12.92 -4.92
C THR A 68 -7.51 -14.21 -5.75
N ALA A 69 -7.97 -15.33 -5.19
CA ALA A 69 -7.96 -16.61 -5.88
C ALA A 69 -8.63 -16.54 -7.26
N GLY A 70 -7.92 -17.01 -8.29
CA GLY A 70 -8.38 -16.97 -9.68
C GLY A 70 -7.86 -15.79 -10.50
N GLU A 71 -7.19 -14.81 -9.88
CA GLU A 71 -6.46 -13.78 -10.63
C GLU A 71 -5.32 -14.41 -11.45
N THR A 72 -5.18 -13.98 -12.70
CA THR A 72 -4.12 -14.43 -13.62
C THR A 72 -3.04 -13.38 -13.88
N THR A 73 -3.29 -12.13 -13.46
CA THR A 73 -2.41 -10.98 -13.58
C THR A 73 -2.60 -10.06 -12.37
N PRO A 74 -1.61 -9.22 -12.01
CA PRO A 74 -1.81 -8.16 -11.04
C PRO A 74 -2.98 -7.25 -11.43
N SER A 75 -3.85 -6.93 -10.47
CA SER A 75 -4.94 -5.98 -10.66
C SER A 75 -4.41 -4.55 -10.79
N ALA A 76 -5.20 -3.67 -11.43
CA ALA A 76 -4.92 -2.23 -11.42
C ALA A 76 -5.01 -1.68 -9.98
N VAL A 77 -4.30 -0.58 -9.70
CA VAL A 77 -4.28 0.04 -8.37
C VAL A 77 -5.69 0.46 -7.96
N LYS A 78 -6.13 -0.06 -6.81
CA LYS A 78 -7.43 0.26 -6.22
C LYS A 78 -7.31 0.47 -4.72
N VAL A 79 -7.60 1.68 -4.27
CA VAL A 79 -7.58 2.02 -2.83
C VAL A 79 -9.00 2.14 -2.27
N LYS A 80 -9.17 1.88 -0.98
CA LYS A 80 -10.46 2.04 -0.30
C LYS A 80 -10.75 3.51 0.04
N ALA A 81 -12.02 3.90 -0.06
CA ALA A 81 -12.49 5.22 0.36
C ALA A 81 -12.42 5.42 1.88
N ASN A 82 -12.71 4.36 2.65
CA ASN A 82 -12.52 4.37 4.09
C ASN A 82 -11.31 3.52 4.46
N GLN A 83 -10.24 4.17 4.90
CA GLN A 83 -9.01 3.54 5.39
C GLN A 83 -8.85 3.74 6.90
N SER A 84 -9.90 4.15 7.63
CA SER A 84 -9.82 4.40 9.08
C SER A 84 -9.46 3.15 9.88
N ALA A 85 -9.72 1.96 9.35
CA ALA A 85 -9.30 0.70 9.93
C ALA A 85 -7.96 0.26 9.33
N ARG A 86 -7.05 -0.22 10.19
CA ARG A 86 -5.71 -0.70 9.79
C ARG A 86 -5.76 -1.68 8.60
N LYS A 87 -6.66 -2.66 8.65
CA LYS A 87 -6.87 -3.64 7.57
C LYS A 87 -7.25 -3.01 6.22
N ASP A 88 -8.02 -1.93 6.24
CA ASP A 88 -8.48 -1.26 5.02
C ASP A 88 -7.42 -0.31 4.44
N PHE A 89 -6.61 0.30 5.31
CA PHE A 89 -5.41 1.02 4.92
C PHE A 89 -4.37 0.08 4.30
N GLU A 90 -3.93 -0.95 5.03
CA GLU A 90 -2.90 -1.89 4.57
C GLU A 90 -3.36 -2.65 3.33
N GLY A 91 -4.61 -3.14 3.31
CA GLY A 91 -5.17 -3.85 2.16
C GLY A 91 -5.44 -2.98 0.93
N SER A 92 -5.21 -1.66 1.00
CA SER A 92 -5.22 -0.77 -0.17
C SER A 92 -3.86 -0.71 -0.87
N ASP A 93 -2.81 -1.30 -0.29
CA ASP A 93 -1.46 -1.25 -0.85
C ASP A 93 -1.25 -2.36 -1.88
N LEU A 94 -1.13 -1.99 -3.15
CA LEU A 94 -0.72 -2.92 -4.20
C LEU A 94 0.80 -2.95 -4.28
N ILE A 95 1.41 -4.09 -3.95
CA ILE A 95 2.84 -4.33 -4.16
C ILE A 95 3.05 -5.33 -5.30
N VAL A 96 4.02 -5.06 -6.17
CA VAL A 96 4.30 -5.88 -7.35
C VAL A 96 5.81 -6.05 -7.54
N ALA A 97 6.23 -7.29 -7.81
CA ALA A 97 7.49 -7.62 -8.46
C ALA A 97 7.15 -7.95 -9.92
N ASP A 98 7.34 -7.00 -10.83
CA ASP A 98 6.79 -7.08 -12.19
C ASP A 98 7.83 -7.61 -13.19
N GLY A 99 7.57 -8.78 -13.78
CA GLY A 99 8.37 -9.34 -14.87
C GLY A 99 9.86 -9.48 -14.56
N GLN A 100 10.21 -9.79 -13.32
CA GLN A 100 11.61 -9.82 -12.89
C GLN A 100 12.31 -11.07 -13.39
N THR A 101 13.57 -10.90 -13.80
CA THR A 101 14.45 -12.05 -14.06
C THR A 101 14.92 -12.60 -12.72
N VAL A 102 14.58 -13.86 -12.46
CA VAL A 102 14.98 -14.60 -11.27
C VAL A 102 16.06 -15.60 -11.65
N THR A 103 17.14 -15.66 -10.87
CA THR A 103 18.33 -16.45 -11.18
C THR A 103 18.28 -17.87 -10.61
N TYR A 104 18.72 -18.86 -11.40
CA TYR A 104 18.78 -20.25 -10.93
C TYR A 104 19.74 -20.39 -9.75
N GLY A 105 19.27 -20.92 -8.61
CA GLY A 105 20.07 -21.12 -7.40
C GLY A 105 20.14 -19.91 -6.46
N SER A 106 19.62 -18.74 -6.86
CA SER A 106 19.46 -17.58 -5.98
C SER A 106 18.15 -16.85 -6.29
N PRO A 107 16.99 -17.49 -6.02
CA PRO A 107 15.71 -16.90 -6.36
C PRO A 107 15.36 -15.77 -5.38
N THR A 108 15.33 -14.53 -5.86
CA THR A 108 14.93 -13.36 -5.07
C THR A 108 14.04 -12.46 -5.91
N LEU A 109 13.00 -11.92 -5.28
CA LEU A 109 12.08 -10.95 -5.89
C LEU A 109 12.15 -9.64 -5.12
N ARG A 110 12.06 -8.53 -5.84
CA ARG A 110 11.99 -7.19 -5.25
C ARG A 110 10.62 -6.59 -5.51
N PHE A 111 9.82 -6.47 -4.46
CA PHE A 111 8.50 -5.85 -4.57
C PHE A 111 8.60 -4.33 -4.53
N THR A 112 7.66 -3.68 -5.21
CA THR A 112 7.53 -2.22 -5.26
C THR A 112 6.08 -1.85 -4.99
N HIS A 113 5.87 -0.82 -4.18
CA HIS A 113 4.55 -0.23 -3.98
C HIS A 113 4.09 0.43 -5.28
N ARG A 114 2.82 0.23 -5.63
CA ARG A 114 2.12 0.88 -6.74
C ARG A 114 1.15 1.95 -6.24
N THR A 115 1.21 2.29 -4.97
CA THR A 115 0.42 3.34 -4.34
C THR A 115 1.34 4.43 -3.79
N ALA A 116 0.81 5.66 -3.73
CA ALA A 116 1.49 6.74 -3.06
C ALA A 116 0.97 6.88 -1.62
N ARG A 117 1.88 7.18 -0.68
CA ARG A 117 1.53 7.44 0.72
C ARG A 117 1.42 8.93 1.00
N VAL A 118 0.32 9.30 1.62
CA VAL A 118 0.10 10.65 2.14
C VAL A 118 0.09 10.59 3.66
N THR A 119 0.96 11.36 4.30
CA THR A 119 1.00 11.50 5.76
C THR A 119 0.68 12.94 6.13
N ILE A 120 -0.31 13.09 7.00
CA ILE A 120 -0.81 14.36 7.51
C ILE A 120 -0.43 14.42 8.97
N VAL A 121 0.38 15.40 9.34
CA VAL A 121 0.73 15.67 10.74
C VAL A 121 0.09 17.00 11.10
N LEU A 122 -0.87 16.98 12.03
CA LEU A 122 -1.50 18.20 12.52
C LEU A 122 -0.74 18.73 13.72
N THR A 123 -0.26 19.96 13.62
CA THR A 123 0.45 20.67 14.70
C THR A 123 -0.32 21.93 15.09
N ASP A 124 -0.01 22.46 16.28
CA ASP A 124 -0.39 23.82 16.69
C ASP A 124 -1.90 24.12 16.65
N TYR A 125 -2.74 23.17 17.10
CA TYR A 125 -4.18 23.39 17.27
C TYR A 125 -4.62 23.07 18.71
N THR A 126 -5.64 23.78 19.19
CA THR A 126 -6.15 23.64 20.57
C THR A 126 -7.55 23.03 20.63
N GLU A 127 -8.28 23.09 19.52
CA GLU A 127 -9.64 22.59 19.42
C GLU A 127 -9.68 21.07 19.23
N GLY A 128 -10.76 20.41 19.65
CA GLY A 128 -10.95 18.99 19.36
C GLY A 128 -11.05 18.76 17.85
N LEU A 129 -10.45 17.68 17.35
CA LEU A 129 -10.58 17.29 15.95
C LEU A 129 -11.77 16.35 15.78
N ALA A 130 -12.67 16.66 14.84
CA ALA A 130 -13.83 15.83 14.53
C ALA A 130 -13.54 14.87 13.37
N SER A 131 -12.84 15.31 12.32
CA SER A 131 -12.43 14.44 11.22
C SER A 131 -11.30 15.01 10.37
N VAL A 132 -10.61 14.11 9.67
CA VAL A 132 -9.69 14.39 8.59
C VAL A 132 -10.18 13.67 7.33
N ARG A 133 -10.07 14.33 6.17
CA ARG A 133 -10.39 13.78 4.86
C ARG A 133 -9.33 14.20 3.85
N LEU A 134 -8.88 13.26 3.02
CA LEU A 134 -8.27 13.59 1.75
C LEU A 134 -9.40 13.80 0.73
N THR A 135 -9.30 14.82 -0.09
CA THR A 135 -10.33 15.27 -1.03
C THR A 135 -9.68 15.68 -2.36
N GLY A 136 -10.49 15.86 -3.40
CA GLY A 136 -9.97 16.29 -4.70
C GLY A 136 -9.07 15.25 -5.39
N LEU A 137 -9.24 13.97 -5.04
CA LEU A 137 -8.50 12.86 -5.63
C LEU A 137 -9.07 12.48 -7.01
N SER A 138 -8.19 12.00 -7.90
CA SER A 138 -8.59 11.41 -9.17
C SER A 138 -9.49 10.19 -8.96
N THR A 139 -10.51 10.05 -9.81
CA THR A 139 -11.41 8.89 -9.85
C THR A 139 -11.04 7.88 -10.93
N GLU A 140 -9.88 8.06 -11.57
CA GLU A 140 -9.34 7.13 -12.56
C GLU A 140 -9.20 5.71 -11.98
N GLY A 141 -9.46 4.69 -12.81
CA GLY A 141 -9.58 3.29 -12.34
C GLY A 141 -10.75 3.08 -11.36
N GLY A 142 -11.68 4.03 -11.28
CA GLY A 142 -12.79 4.05 -10.33
C GLY A 142 -12.34 4.28 -8.88
N ASN A 143 -11.15 4.82 -8.65
CA ASN A 143 -10.68 5.15 -7.30
C ASN A 143 -11.56 6.23 -6.64
N PRO A 144 -11.57 6.32 -5.30
CA PRO A 144 -12.45 7.25 -4.60
C PRO A 144 -11.95 8.70 -4.73
N ALA A 145 -12.88 9.64 -4.89
CA ALA A 145 -12.58 11.09 -4.90
C ALA A 145 -12.19 11.63 -3.52
N GLU A 146 -12.53 10.90 -2.46
CA GLU A 146 -12.26 11.25 -1.07
C GLU A 146 -11.84 10.01 -0.27
N ILE A 147 -10.88 10.19 0.65
CA ILE A 147 -10.40 9.12 1.52
C ILE A 147 -10.47 9.56 2.98
N THR A 148 -11.01 8.69 3.82
CA THR A 148 -10.86 8.76 5.28
C THR A 148 -9.53 8.09 5.65
N PRO A 149 -8.54 8.82 6.19
CA PRO A 149 -7.24 8.25 6.51
C PRO A 149 -7.28 7.38 7.78
N TYR A 150 -6.27 6.53 7.91
CA TYR A 150 -5.95 5.80 9.14
C TYR A 150 -5.35 6.74 10.17
N ASP A 151 -5.88 6.71 11.40
CA ASP A 151 -5.31 7.44 12.54
C ASP A 151 -4.18 6.62 13.15
N LYS A 152 -2.93 7.11 13.01
CA LYS A 152 -1.73 6.48 13.57
C LYS A 152 -1.51 6.89 15.05
N GLY A 153 -2.34 7.79 15.58
CA GLY A 153 -2.15 8.44 16.86
C GLY A 153 -1.24 9.67 16.74
N SER A 154 -1.11 10.40 17.85
CA SER A 154 -0.26 11.60 17.95
C SER A 154 -0.51 12.61 16.82
N ASN A 155 -1.79 12.85 16.50
CA ASN A 155 -2.24 13.77 15.47
C ASN A 155 -1.67 13.47 14.06
N THR A 156 -1.32 12.21 13.82
CA THR A 156 -0.75 11.74 12.56
C THR A 156 -1.76 10.83 11.86
N TYR A 157 -2.12 11.21 10.63
CA TYR A 157 -3.05 10.48 9.79
C TYR A 157 -2.34 10.03 8.52
N THR A 158 -2.63 8.82 8.05
CA THR A 158 -2.01 8.29 6.83
C THR A 158 -3.04 7.67 5.91
N ALA A 159 -2.84 7.82 4.60
CA ALA A 159 -3.66 7.20 3.58
C ALA A 159 -2.80 6.76 2.39
N LEU A 160 -3.25 5.70 1.73
CA LEU A 160 -2.75 5.29 0.42
C LEU A 160 -3.67 5.84 -0.65
N VAL A 161 -3.07 6.45 -1.66
CA VAL A 161 -3.78 7.00 -2.83
C VAL A 161 -3.27 6.32 -4.09
N ALA A 162 -4.16 6.20 -5.08
CA ALA A 162 -3.73 5.77 -6.41
C ALA A 162 -2.79 6.82 -7.04
N PRO A 163 -1.83 6.39 -7.88
CA PRO A 163 -0.98 7.29 -8.64
C PRO A 163 -1.80 8.32 -9.41
N GLN A 164 -1.41 9.59 -9.35
CA GLN A 164 -2.14 10.69 -9.98
C GLN A 164 -1.30 11.97 -10.03
N SER A 165 -1.60 12.81 -11.01
CA SER A 165 -1.12 14.19 -11.05
C SER A 165 -2.08 15.11 -10.31
N VAL A 166 -1.58 15.87 -9.34
CA VAL A 166 -2.35 16.87 -8.61
C VAL A 166 -1.86 18.26 -8.97
N VAL A 167 -2.76 19.12 -9.43
CA VAL A 167 -2.42 20.51 -9.79
C VAL A 167 -2.31 21.39 -8.54
N ALA A 168 -1.49 22.45 -8.64
CA ALA A 168 -1.40 23.47 -7.60
C ALA A 168 -2.76 24.13 -7.36
N GLY A 169 -3.07 24.44 -6.09
CA GLY A 169 -4.32 25.07 -5.68
C GLY A 169 -5.48 24.09 -5.43
N THR A 170 -5.35 22.82 -5.79
CA THR A 170 -6.36 21.78 -5.50
C THR A 170 -6.56 21.63 -4.00
N ALA A 171 -7.81 21.72 -3.55
CA ALA A 171 -8.19 21.40 -2.18
C ALA A 171 -7.93 19.90 -1.95
N PHE A 172 -7.09 19.60 -0.96
CA PHE A 172 -6.54 18.26 -0.81
C PHE A 172 -6.81 17.66 0.56
N ILE A 173 -6.64 18.43 1.65
CA ILE A 173 -6.93 17.95 3.00
C ILE A 173 -8.01 18.83 3.59
N THR A 174 -9.06 18.21 4.11
CA THR A 174 -10.11 18.87 4.87
C THR A 174 -10.08 18.36 6.30
N CYS A 175 -9.88 19.26 7.26
CA CYS A 175 -9.94 18.97 8.69
C CYS A 175 -11.13 19.71 9.30
N THR A 176 -12.04 18.96 9.92
CA THR A 176 -13.19 19.53 10.63
C THR A 176 -12.94 19.41 12.13
N PHE A 177 -13.11 20.52 12.85
CA PHE A 177 -12.94 20.58 14.31
C PHE A 177 -14.30 20.47 15.02
N THR A 178 -14.28 20.10 16.30
CA THR A 178 -15.50 19.88 17.11
C THR A 178 -16.30 21.16 17.35
N ASN A 179 -15.70 22.33 17.17
CA ASN A 179 -16.38 23.62 17.19
C ASN A 179 -17.06 23.98 15.84
N GLY A 180 -17.05 23.06 14.86
CA GLY A 180 -17.65 23.24 13.54
C GLY A 180 -16.76 24.00 12.52
N LYS A 181 -15.58 24.50 12.93
CA LYS A 181 -14.64 25.12 11.98
C LYS A 181 -14.06 24.06 11.06
N THR A 182 -13.83 24.45 9.81
CA THR A 182 -13.19 23.61 8.81
C THR A 182 -11.94 24.30 8.29
N PHE A 183 -10.83 23.58 8.27
CA PHE A 183 -9.59 23.98 7.62
C PHE A 183 -9.42 23.18 6.33
N VAL A 184 -9.08 23.85 5.24
CA VAL A 184 -8.82 23.23 3.95
C VAL A 184 -7.40 23.56 3.52
N TYR A 185 -6.55 22.54 3.44
CA TYR A 185 -5.24 22.65 2.82
C TYR A 185 -5.37 22.50 1.31
N LYS A 186 -4.71 23.39 0.57
CA LYS A 186 -4.57 23.32 -0.88
C LYS A 186 -3.14 23.01 -1.26
N MET A 187 -2.96 22.17 -2.28
CA MET A 187 -1.63 21.82 -2.78
C MET A 187 -0.86 23.07 -3.19
N LYS A 188 0.33 23.27 -2.62
CA LYS A 188 1.16 24.45 -2.93
C LYS A 188 1.69 24.42 -4.36
N ASN A 189 2.15 23.26 -4.80
CA ASN A 189 2.74 23.03 -6.11
C ASN A 189 2.01 21.88 -6.81
N ALA A 190 2.11 21.84 -8.14
CA ALA A 190 1.74 20.64 -8.87
C ALA A 190 2.68 19.50 -8.47
N THR A 191 2.17 18.28 -8.42
CA THR A 191 2.95 17.10 -8.04
C THR A 191 2.38 15.87 -8.73
N ASP A 192 3.28 15.00 -9.20
CA ASP A 192 2.93 13.67 -9.69
C ASP A 192 3.20 12.65 -8.59
N TRP A 193 2.15 11.99 -8.13
CA TRP A 193 2.24 10.89 -7.18
C TRP A 193 2.32 9.58 -7.95
N GLN A 194 3.35 8.81 -7.65
CA GLN A 194 3.64 7.51 -8.25
C GLN A 194 3.62 6.43 -7.18
#